data_AF-A0A1V1NVK9-F1
#
_entry.id   AF-A0A1V1NVK9-F1
#
_cell.length_a   1.000
_cell.length_b   1.000
_cell.length_c   1.000
_cell.angle_alpha   90.00
_cell.angle_beta   90.00
_cell.angle_gamma   90.00
#
_symmetry.space_group_name_H-M   'P 1'
#
loop_
_entity.id
_entity.type
_entity.pdbx_description
1 polymer ?
#
loop_
_entity_poly.entity_id
_entity_poly.type
_entity_poly.pdbx_seq_one_letter_code
_entity_poly.pdbx_strand_id
1 'polypeptide(L)'
;MSFTKLDNNGNDLPDDAEDWLMVRDNVTGLIWEIKQAKDGVQNYENPNDADNTYTWYDTNIANNLGYTGHYNDGKNTQTFIEQLNQKQLGGFNDWRMPSPKELASITDLSKVGKVGQAIDIIFFPASIFEFYWSSTSNPTFTASARKVNFSNGYENIDDKLALYYVRAVRGGQCWSFDSFVINDDHTITDIASGIMWERGTSDASQTWQYAIDYCENLSIAMYTDWRLPEQKELISIVDYSRISPSINSVFVPHTMANEYWSSTKNPLYYGIDFENGLTQVGIDIQNSKFFYVRAVRGGQNRQPGHLFIITPLQSSFWKLGRTMSITWESQNIPGNVTISLSKDGGREGTYEIIAETENDGSYDWQVTGDISVNCMLKIEPLNEPDKGTRQGLFSIYPYTPEKYQQIILRPATTTIAENTPVTITANYSTSDNAKTRGIGVRFHYDTSKLMFMGFHSVSLTPSVIEQTPLDDIGDYDNDPSTDKYLLLQWSSPKMDWPENVMALKLADLNFIPQSSGQGNINISFLEVSYGYVGQSKKCHNHY
;
A
#
# COMPACT_ATOMS: atom_id res chain seq x y z
N MET A 1 4.52 -1.87 -16.66
CA MET A 1 3.77 -2.51 -15.57
C MET A 1 4.51 -3.78 -15.17
N SER A 2 4.36 -4.26 -13.93
CA SER A 2 4.98 -5.48 -13.44
C SER A 2 3.98 -6.23 -12.57
N PHE A 3 3.70 -7.49 -12.89
CA PHE A 3 2.68 -8.31 -12.26
C PHE A 3 3.21 -9.69 -11.92
N THR A 4 2.68 -10.30 -10.86
CA THR A 4 2.92 -11.70 -10.48
C THR A 4 1.57 -12.43 -10.38
N LYS A 5 1.46 -13.60 -11.01
CA LYS A 5 0.29 -14.48 -10.87
C LYS A 5 0.28 -15.14 -9.50
N LEU A 6 -0.88 -15.30 -8.87
CA LEU A 6 -1.01 -15.93 -7.55
C LEU A 6 -2.03 -17.07 -7.55
N ASP A 7 -1.72 -18.13 -6.80
CA ASP A 7 -2.62 -19.26 -6.55
C ASP A 7 -3.72 -18.92 -5.52
N ASN A 8 -4.56 -19.90 -5.17
CA ASN A 8 -5.66 -19.73 -4.21
C ASN A 8 -5.20 -19.50 -2.75
N ASN A 9 -3.92 -19.63 -2.44
CA ASN A 9 -3.37 -19.35 -1.12
C ASN A 9 -2.53 -18.04 -1.12
N GLY A 10 -2.49 -17.34 -2.27
CA GLY A 10 -1.68 -16.13 -2.43
C GLY A 10 -0.19 -16.39 -2.66
N ASN A 11 0.20 -17.61 -3.04
CA ASN A 11 1.59 -17.92 -3.38
C ASN A 11 1.91 -17.47 -4.81
N ASP A 12 3.15 -17.02 -5.02
CA ASP A 12 3.67 -16.65 -6.34
C ASP A 12 3.68 -17.85 -7.29
N LEU A 13 3.15 -17.65 -8.49
CA LEU A 13 3.17 -18.60 -9.59
C LEU A 13 4.15 -18.14 -10.68
N PRO A 14 4.72 -19.07 -11.47
CA PRO A 14 5.57 -18.72 -12.58
C PRO A 14 4.78 -17.99 -13.68
N ASP A 15 5.47 -17.18 -14.49
CA ASP A 15 4.85 -16.36 -15.54
C ASP A 15 4.07 -17.19 -16.58
N ASP A 16 4.49 -18.44 -16.81
CA ASP A 16 3.88 -19.39 -17.74
C ASP A 16 2.73 -20.21 -17.14
N ALA A 17 2.35 -19.97 -15.88
CA ALA A 17 1.20 -20.64 -15.27
C ALA A 17 -0.08 -20.40 -16.09
N GLU A 18 -0.80 -21.49 -16.40
CA GLU A 18 -2.02 -21.45 -17.20
C GLU A 18 -3.25 -21.03 -16.37
N ASP A 19 -3.22 -21.26 -15.05
CA ASP A 19 -4.31 -20.96 -14.12
C ASP A 19 -3.80 -20.16 -12.91
N TRP A 20 -4.53 -19.09 -12.57
CA TRP A 20 -4.31 -18.28 -11.37
C TRP A 20 -5.62 -17.60 -10.96
N LEU A 21 -5.73 -17.27 -9.67
CA LEU A 21 -6.97 -16.70 -9.11
C LEU A 21 -6.84 -15.19 -8.85
N MET A 22 -5.61 -14.73 -8.60
CA MET A 22 -5.32 -13.36 -8.24
C MET A 22 -4.03 -12.90 -8.93
N VAL A 23 -3.85 -11.58 -9.04
CA VAL A 23 -2.61 -10.99 -9.55
C VAL A 23 -2.12 -9.93 -8.59
N ARG A 24 -0.84 -10.01 -8.21
CA ARG A 24 -0.15 -8.95 -7.47
C ARG A 24 0.45 -7.95 -8.46
N ASP A 25 0.15 -6.68 -8.27
CA ASP A 25 0.91 -5.59 -8.88
C ASP A 25 2.20 -5.39 -8.08
N ASN A 26 3.34 -5.67 -8.69
CA ASN A 26 4.64 -5.57 -8.03
C ASN A 26 5.09 -4.12 -7.83
N VAL A 27 4.43 -3.16 -8.48
CA VAL A 27 4.68 -1.72 -8.29
C VAL A 27 3.96 -1.20 -7.05
N THR A 28 2.67 -1.51 -6.91
CA THR A 28 1.84 -0.99 -5.81
C THR A 28 1.74 -1.94 -4.61
N GLY A 29 2.10 -3.21 -4.78
CA GLY A 29 1.89 -4.27 -3.79
C GLY A 29 0.42 -4.73 -3.67
N LEU A 30 -0.49 -4.11 -4.42
CA LEU A 30 -1.92 -4.45 -4.40
C LEU A 30 -2.16 -5.82 -5.05
N ILE A 31 -3.13 -6.55 -4.52
CA ILE A 31 -3.58 -7.81 -5.08
C ILE A 31 -4.97 -7.61 -5.68
N TRP A 32 -5.14 -8.08 -6.90
CA TRP A 32 -6.32 -7.89 -7.71
C TRP A 32 -7.06 -9.21 -7.92
N GLU A 33 -8.38 -9.13 -7.83
CA GLU A 33 -9.29 -10.19 -8.27
C GLU A 33 -9.12 -10.42 -9.77
N ILE A 34 -9.07 -11.68 -10.20
CA ILE A 34 -9.21 -12.06 -11.61
C ILE A 34 -10.66 -12.47 -11.89
N LYS A 35 -11.22 -11.88 -12.96
CA LYS A 35 -12.57 -12.24 -13.43
C LYS A 35 -12.53 -13.57 -14.17
N GLN A 36 -13.66 -14.25 -14.22
CA GLN A 36 -13.84 -15.56 -14.85
C GLN A 36 -15.17 -15.59 -15.60
N ALA A 37 -15.49 -16.72 -16.25
CA ALA A 37 -16.81 -16.95 -16.88
C ALA A 37 -17.24 -15.81 -17.83
N LYS A 38 -16.34 -15.32 -18.68
CA LYS A 38 -16.65 -14.37 -19.76
C LYS A 38 -17.34 -15.09 -20.93
N ASP A 39 -18.57 -15.53 -20.73
CA ASP A 39 -19.36 -16.33 -21.67
C ASP A 39 -20.57 -15.58 -22.27
N GLY A 40 -20.78 -14.33 -21.85
CA GLY A 40 -21.87 -13.46 -22.26
C GLY A 40 -23.15 -13.63 -21.45
N VAL A 41 -23.13 -14.40 -20.36
CA VAL A 41 -24.30 -14.69 -19.51
C VAL A 41 -24.03 -14.26 -18.07
N GLN A 42 -24.84 -13.33 -17.55
CA GLN A 42 -24.72 -12.88 -16.17
C GLN A 42 -25.12 -13.96 -15.15
N ASN A 43 -24.25 -14.23 -14.18
CA ASN A 43 -24.52 -15.10 -13.04
C ASN A 43 -24.10 -14.44 -11.71
N TYR A 44 -25.06 -13.81 -11.01
CA TYR A 44 -24.81 -13.12 -9.75
C TYR A 44 -24.60 -14.03 -8.53
N GLU A 45 -24.78 -15.35 -8.67
CA GLU A 45 -24.33 -16.32 -7.65
C GLU A 45 -22.80 -16.50 -7.69
N ASN A 46 -22.17 -16.11 -8.80
CA ASN A 46 -20.72 -16.05 -8.97
C ASN A 46 -20.25 -14.57 -9.04
N PRO A 47 -19.77 -13.95 -7.95
CA PRO A 47 -19.30 -12.57 -7.99
C PRO A 47 -18.08 -12.36 -8.91
N ASN A 48 -17.35 -13.43 -9.25
CA ASN A 48 -16.19 -13.38 -10.14
C ASN A 48 -16.55 -13.44 -11.63
N ASP A 49 -17.83 -13.63 -11.97
CA ASP A 49 -18.31 -13.62 -13.35
C ASP A 49 -18.06 -12.26 -14.01
N ALA A 50 -17.40 -12.30 -15.18
CA ALA A 50 -16.95 -11.13 -15.91
C ALA A 50 -18.10 -10.35 -16.55
N ASP A 51 -19.23 -11.00 -16.83
CA ASP A 51 -20.37 -10.41 -17.52
C ASP A 51 -21.33 -9.70 -16.57
N ASN A 52 -21.18 -9.92 -15.25
CA ASN A 52 -21.96 -9.22 -14.23
C ASN A 52 -21.69 -7.71 -14.22
N THR A 53 -22.76 -6.94 -14.16
CA THR A 53 -22.74 -5.48 -14.03
C THR A 53 -23.52 -5.05 -12.80
N TYR A 54 -23.05 -4.02 -12.11
CA TYR A 54 -23.58 -3.63 -10.81
C TYR A 54 -23.95 -2.15 -10.81
N THR A 55 -24.98 -1.79 -10.05
CA THR A 55 -25.19 -0.39 -9.66
C THR A 55 -24.23 -0.02 -8.55
N TRP A 56 -23.94 1.27 -8.43
CA TRP A 56 -23.11 1.76 -7.35
C TRP A 56 -23.93 1.86 -6.06
N TYR A 57 -23.43 1.26 -4.97
CA TYR A 57 -24.03 1.29 -3.65
C TYR A 57 -22.95 1.10 -2.57
N ASP A 58 -22.93 1.97 -1.56
CA ASP A 58 -22.05 1.88 -0.40
C ASP A 58 -22.71 2.57 0.81
N THR A 59 -22.93 1.80 1.89
CA THR A 59 -23.50 2.30 3.15
C THR A 59 -22.48 3.06 4.02
N ASN A 60 -21.19 2.99 3.71
CA ASN A 60 -20.16 3.75 4.42
C ASN A 60 -20.27 5.25 4.10
N ILE A 61 -20.63 6.03 5.12
CA ILE A 61 -20.83 7.47 5.00
C ILE A 61 -19.56 8.23 4.59
N ALA A 62 -18.37 7.67 4.88
CA ALA A 62 -17.10 8.26 4.48
C ALA A 62 -16.88 8.21 2.96
N ASN A 63 -17.44 7.20 2.28
CA ASN A 63 -17.22 6.97 0.84
C ASN A 63 -18.39 7.50 -0.03
N ASN A 64 -19.59 7.52 0.53
CA ASN A 64 -20.81 7.80 -0.22
C ASN A 64 -21.22 9.28 -0.27
N LEU A 65 -20.54 10.14 0.51
CA LEU A 65 -20.79 11.59 0.59
C LEU A 65 -22.27 11.94 0.88
N GLY A 66 -22.95 11.11 1.66
CA GLY A 66 -24.36 11.30 2.03
C GLY A 66 -25.38 10.75 1.04
N TYR A 67 -24.96 10.10 -0.06
CA TYR A 67 -25.86 9.40 -0.99
C TYR A 67 -25.41 7.95 -1.20
N THR A 68 -26.12 7.02 -0.56
CA THR A 68 -25.79 5.59 -0.51
C THR A 68 -25.72 4.93 -1.88
N GLY A 69 -26.43 5.43 -2.89
CA GLY A 69 -26.52 4.80 -4.21
C GLY A 69 -27.80 3.99 -4.40
N HIS A 70 -27.89 3.27 -5.53
CA HIS A 70 -29.08 2.53 -5.91
C HIS A 70 -29.01 1.07 -5.46
N TYR A 71 -29.93 0.68 -4.58
CA TYR A 71 -30.10 -0.70 -4.16
C TYR A 71 -30.86 -1.48 -5.24
N ASN A 72 -30.12 -2.11 -6.15
CA ASN A 72 -30.65 -2.87 -7.29
C ASN A 72 -30.90 -4.35 -6.93
N ASP A 73 -31.75 -4.62 -5.95
CA ASP A 73 -32.10 -5.98 -5.50
C ASP A 73 -30.86 -6.88 -5.26
N GLY A 74 -29.86 -6.36 -4.54
CA GLY A 74 -28.61 -7.09 -4.27
C GLY A 74 -27.58 -7.10 -5.43
N LYS A 75 -27.89 -6.56 -6.60
CA LYS A 75 -26.96 -6.44 -7.75
C LYS A 75 -26.20 -5.11 -7.73
N ASN A 76 -25.47 -4.89 -6.66
CA ASN A 76 -24.75 -3.64 -6.40
C ASN A 76 -23.31 -3.88 -5.90
N THR A 77 -22.49 -2.83 -5.91
CA THR A 77 -21.06 -2.91 -5.54
C THR A 77 -20.80 -3.41 -4.13
N GLN A 78 -21.63 -3.05 -3.14
CA GLN A 78 -21.45 -3.50 -1.76
C GLN A 78 -21.72 -5.01 -1.64
N THR A 79 -22.83 -5.48 -2.20
CA THR A 79 -23.17 -6.92 -2.19
C THR A 79 -22.14 -7.76 -2.94
N PHE A 80 -21.59 -7.25 -4.05
CA PHE A 80 -20.46 -7.89 -4.74
C PHE A 80 -19.26 -8.12 -3.81
N ILE A 81 -18.84 -7.10 -3.06
CA ILE A 81 -17.71 -7.21 -2.13
C ILE A 81 -18.05 -8.14 -0.94
N GLU A 82 -19.25 -8.04 -0.38
CA GLU A 82 -19.71 -8.91 0.71
C GLU A 82 -19.68 -10.39 0.29
N GLN A 83 -20.18 -10.71 -0.91
CA GLN A 83 -20.14 -12.07 -1.45
C GLN A 83 -18.70 -12.57 -1.69
N LEU A 84 -17.83 -11.71 -2.22
CA LEU A 84 -16.44 -12.06 -2.48
C LEU A 84 -15.69 -12.41 -1.18
N ASN A 85 -15.90 -11.60 -0.15
CA ASN A 85 -15.30 -11.78 1.18
C ASN A 85 -15.89 -13.00 1.90
N GLN A 86 -17.20 -13.24 1.78
CA GLN A 86 -17.84 -14.42 2.34
C GLN A 86 -17.31 -15.71 1.69
N LYS A 87 -17.03 -15.69 0.39
CA LYS A 87 -16.41 -16.82 -0.33
C LYS A 87 -14.92 -16.99 -0.04
N GLN A 88 -14.30 -16.04 0.66
CA GLN A 88 -12.87 -16.02 0.94
C GLN A 88 -12.03 -16.23 -0.33
N LEU A 89 -12.28 -15.46 -1.39
CA LEU A 89 -11.53 -15.61 -2.64
C LEU A 89 -10.02 -15.53 -2.36
N GLY A 90 -9.28 -16.58 -2.73
CA GLY A 90 -7.84 -16.66 -2.48
C GLY A 90 -7.46 -16.81 -1.00
N GLY A 91 -8.39 -17.24 -0.15
CA GLY A 91 -8.21 -17.33 1.31
C GLY A 91 -8.37 -15.98 2.03
N PHE A 92 -8.92 -14.96 1.37
CA PHE A 92 -8.97 -13.59 1.90
C PHE A 92 -10.39 -13.03 1.99
N ASN A 93 -10.65 -12.25 3.05
CA ASN A 93 -11.96 -11.67 3.38
C ASN A 93 -11.93 -10.13 3.56
N ASP A 94 -10.87 -9.49 3.07
CA ASP A 94 -10.62 -8.04 3.14
C ASP A 94 -10.61 -7.38 1.76
N TRP A 95 -11.27 -8.00 0.77
CA TRP A 95 -11.49 -7.41 -0.55
C TRP A 95 -12.34 -6.14 -0.44
N ARG A 96 -12.04 -5.18 -1.32
CA ARG A 96 -12.76 -3.90 -1.40
C ARG A 96 -12.88 -3.41 -2.84
N MET A 97 -13.78 -2.46 -3.05
CA MET A 97 -13.80 -1.69 -4.30
C MET A 97 -12.52 -0.85 -4.42
N PRO A 98 -11.92 -0.76 -5.62
CA PRO A 98 -10.74 0.05 -5.88
C PRO A 98 -11.11 1.53 -6.03
N SER A 99 -10.20 2.41 -5.64
CA SER A 99 -10.25 3.83 -6.00
C SER A 99 -9.99 4.03 -7.51
N PRO A 100 -10.31 5.21 -8.08
CA PRO A 100 -9.97 5.51 -9.47
C PRO A 100 -8.47 5.38 -9.76
N LYS A 101 -7.58 5.79 -8.83
CA LYS A 101 -6.12 5.67 -8.99
C LYS A 101 -5.67 4.22 -9.07
N GLU A 102 -6.26 3.35 -8.25
CA GLU A 102 -5.94 1.92 -8.27
C GLU A 102 -6.38 1.30 -9.59
N LEU A 103 -7.59 1.58 -10.08
CA LEU A 103 -8.03 1.11 -11.40
C LEU A 103 -7.11 1.64 -12.51
N ALA A 104 -6.74 2.92 -12.47
CA ALA A 104 -5.83 3.52 -13.44
C ALA A 104 -4.42 2.90 -13.38
N SER A 105 -3.96 2.45 -12.21
CA SER A 105 -2.62 1.87 -12.02
C SER A 105 -2.40 0.61 -12.88
N ILE A 106 -3.45 -0.21 -13.04
CA ILE A 106 -3.42 -1.44 -13.84
C ILE A 106 -3.72 -1.23 -15.33
N THR A 107 -3.85 0.04 -15.77
CA THR A 107 -4.03 0.36 -17.18
C THR A 107 -2.71 0.51 -17.96
N ASP A 108 -2.67 0.08 -19.21
CA ASP A 108 -1.56 0.26 -20.15
C ASP A 108 -1.95 1.17 -21.32
N LEU A 109 -1.69 2.46 -21.14
CA LEU A 109 -2.04 3.47 -22.13
C LEU A 109 -1.22 3.36 -23.42
N SER A 110 -0.07 2.66 -23.39
CA SER A 110 0.76 2.43 -24.57
C SER A 110 0.13 1.46 -25.57
N LYS A 111 -0.84 0.64 -25.12
CA LYS A 111 -1.53 -0.37 -25.93
C LYS A 111 -2.78 0.17 -26.64
N VAL A 112 -3.34 1.29 -26.18
CA VAL A 112 -4.62 1.85 -26.68
C VAL A 112 -4.59 2.13 -28.18
N GLY A 113 -3.53 2.77 -28.68
CA GLY A 113 -3.37 3.09 -30.11
C GLY A 113 -3.09 1.90 -31.03
N LYS A 114 -2.86 0.70 -30.48
CA LYS A 114 -2.52 -0.52 -31.24
C LYS A 114 -3.64 -1.55 -31.28
N VAL A 115 -4.36 -1.71 -30.16
CA VAL A 115 -5.31 -2.82 -29.98
C VAL A 115 -6.64 -2.44 -29.30
N GLY A 116 -6.81 -1.18 -28.85
CA GLY A 116 -8.03 -0.74 -28.16
C GLY A 116 -8.25 -1.40 -26.78
N GLN A 117 -7.15 -1.80 -26.12
CA GLN A 117 -7.16 -2.52 -24.85
C GLN A 117 -6.12 -1.87 -23.93
N ALA A 118 -6.57 -1.21 -22.88
CA ALA A 118 -5.73 -0.54 -21.90
C ALA A 118 -5.46 -1.43 -20.68
N ILE A 119 -5.51 -2.76 -20.79
CA ILE A 119 -5.22 -3.68 -19.67
C ILE A 119 -4.41 -4.87 -20.17
N ASP A 120 -3.55 -5.44 -19.33
CA ASP A 120 -2.75 -6.61 -19.71
C ASP A 120 -3.56 -7.91 -19.66
N ILE A 121 -4.03 -8.36 -20.82
CA ILE A 121 -4.86 -9.58 -20.93
C ILE A 121 -4.10 -10.86 -20.59
N ILE A 122 -2.76 -10.85 -20.55
CA ILE A 122 -1.99 -12.01 -20.12
C ILE A 122 -2.20 -12.25 -18.62
N PHE A 123 -2.39 -11.18 -17.84
CA PHE A 123 -2.64 -11.26 -16.40
C PHE A 123 -4.13 -11.13 -16.05
N PHE A 124 -4.92 -10.44 -16.89
CA PHE A 124 -6.35 -10.19 -16.70
C PHE A 124 -7.22 -10.69 -17.88
N PRO A 125 -7.22 -12.00 -18.18
CA PRO A 125 -7.75 -12.56 -19.44
C PRO A 125 -9.26 -12.35 -19.63
N ALA A 126 -10.06 -12.42 -18.56
CA ALA A 126 -11.51 -12.25 -18.63
C ALA A 126 -11.96 -10.78 -18.44
N SER A 127 -11.09 -9.79 -18.65
CA SER A 127 -11.51 -8.39 -18.57
C SER A 127 -12.48 -8.02 -19.68
N ILE A 128 -13.50 -7.22 -19.36
CA ILE A 128 -14.32 -6.53 -20.35
C ILE A 128 -13.67 -5.17 -20.64
N PHE A 129 -13.64 -4.75 -21.90
CA PHE A 129 -13.02 -3.48 -22.30
C PHE A 129 -14.03 -2.33 -22.23
N GLU A 130 -14.60 -2.13 -21.05
CA GLU A 130 -15.64 -1.14 -20.79
C GLU A 130 -15.37 -0.41 -19.46
N PHE A 131 -16.33 0.39 -19.00
CA PHE A 131 -16.26 1.09 -17.72
C PHE A 131 -16.42 0.16 -16.51
N TYR A 132 -15.55 0.38 -15.53
CA TYR A 132 -15.57 -0.25 -14.22
C TYR A 132 -15.83 0.80 -13.14
N TRP A 133 -16.75 0.52 -12.22
CA TRP A 133 -16.98 1.38 -11.06
C TRP A 133 -15.76 1.44 -10.15
N SER A 134 -15.49 2.63 -9.61
CA SER A 134 -14.59 2.82 -8.48
C SER A 134 -15.38 2.97 -7.17
N SER A 135 -14.67 2.98 -6.04
CA SER A 135 -15.22 3.27 -4.71
C SER A 135 -15.54 4.76 -4.47
N THR A 136 -15.23 5.65 -5.42
CA THR A 136 -15.26 7.10 -5.17
C THR A 136 -16.53 7.75 -5.71
N SER A 137 -17.31 8.34 -4.80
CA SER A 137 -18.44 9.23 -5.14
C SER A 137 -17.94 10.56 -5.72
N ASN A 138 -18.74 11.18 -6.58
CA ASN A 138 -18.46 12.52 -7.08
C ASN A 138 -18.86 13.57 -6.02
N PRO A 139 -17.94 14.44 -5.57
CA PRO A 139 -18.26 15.48 -4.59
C PRO A 139 -19.22 16.56 -5.11
N THR A 140 -19.27 16.82 -6.42
CA THR A 140 -20.15 17.85 -7.00
C THR A 140 -21.60 17.38 -7.05
N PHE A 141 -21.81 16.10 -7.37
CA PHE A 141 -23.13 15.50 -7.50
C PHE A 141 -23.10 14.10 -6.90
N THR A 142 -23.47 14.00 -5.62
CA THR A 142 -23.29 12.79 -4.80
C THR A 142 -24.13 11.60 -5.27
N ALA A 143 -25.14 11.83 -6.12
CA ALA A 143 -25.88 10.78 -6.84
C ALA A 143 -25.09 10.15 -8.02
N SER A 144 -23.87 10.62 -8.28
CA SER A 144 -22.95 10.05 -9.28
C SER A 144 -21.65 9.53 -8.65
N ALA A 145 -20.98 8.62 -9.33
CA ALA A 145 -19.71 8.01 -8.90
C ALA A 145 -18.70 7.98 -10.06
N ARG A 146 -17.42 7.78 -9.73
CA ARG A 146 -16.32 7.69 -10.69
C ARG A 146 -16.16 6.27 -11.24
N LYS A 147 -15.79 6.18 -12.51
CA LYS A 147 -15.55 4.95 -13.26
C LYS A 147 -14.34 5.08 -14.18
N VAL A 148 -13.67 3.96 -14.47
CA VAL A 148 -12.49 3.89 -15.35
C VAL A 148 -12.75 2.91 -16.48
N ASN A 149 -12.48 3.29 -17.72
CA ASN A 149 -12.68 2.44 -18.89
C ASN A 149 -11.43 1.62 -19.24
N PHE A 150 -11.53 0.30 -19.31
CA PHE A 150 -10.36 -0.55 -19.65
C PHE A 150 -10.08 -0.71 -21.16
N SER A 151 -10.90 -0.16 -22.06
CA SER A 151 -10.53 -0.05 -23.48
C SER A 151 -9.41 0.97 -23.69
N ASN A 152 -9.42 2.04 -22.91
CA ASN A 152 -8.60 3.22 -23.21
C ASN A 152 -8.03 3.93 -21.98
N GLY A 153 -8.38 3.53 -20.75
CA GLY A 153 -7.95 4.15 -19.50
C GLY A 153 -8.75 5.40 -19.10
N TYR A 154 -9.82 5.75 -19.82
CA TYR A 154 -10.56 6.99 -19.58
C TYR A 154 -11.30 6.98 -18.23
N GLU A 155 -11.07 7.99 -17.41
CA GLU A 155 -11.82 8.26 -16.19
C GLU A 155 -13.04 9.13 -16.47
N ASN A 156 -14.21 8.73 -15.98
CA ASN A 156 -15.45 9.47 -16.15
C ASN A 156 -16.33 9.38 -14.89
N ILE A 157 -17.42 10.13 -14.85
CA ILE A 157 -18.42 10.13 -13.80
C ILE A 157 -19.76 9.73 -14.42
N ASP A 158 -20.58 8.99 -13.69
CA ASP A 158 -21.96 8.70 -14.09
C ASP A 158 -22.89 8.50 -12.91
N ASP A 159 -24.19 8.49 -13.19
CA ASP A 159 -25.24 8.26 -12.22
C ASP A 159 -25.11 6.88 -11.57
N LYS A 160 -25.28 6.81 -10.25
CA LYS A 160 -25.20 5.57 -9.46
C LYS A 160 -26.29 4.54 -9.82
N LEU A 161 -27.31 4.93 -10.61
CA LEU A 161 -28.31 4.05 -11.22
C LEU A 161 -27.77 3.23 -12.39
N ALA A 162 -26.67 3.66 -13.01
CA ALA A 162 -26.12 2.97 -14.17
C ALA A 162 -25.45 1.64 -13.79
N LEU A 163 -25.49 0.70 -14.73
CA LEU A 163 -24.87 -0.62 -14.61
C LEU A 163 -23.48 -0.61 -15.24
N TYR A 164 -22.45 -0.88 -14.44
CA TYR A 164 -21.07 -1.02 -14.91
C TYR A 164 -20.38 -2.22 -14.29
N TYR A 165 -19.25 -2.62 -14.87
CA TYR A 165 -18.45 -3.72 -14.37
C TYR A 165 -17.75 -3.32 -13.06
N VAL A 166 -17.26 -4.31 -12.33
CA VAL A 166 -16.53 -4.12 -11.07
C VAL A 166 -15.34 -5.06 -11.04
N ARG A 167 -14.30 -4.71 -10.28
CA ARG A 167 -13.17 -5.59 -9.97
C ARG A 167 -12.76 -5.28 -8.55
N ALA A 168 -12.53 -6.30 -7.73
CA ALA A 168 -12.06 -6.09 -6.36
C ALA A 168 -10.53 -5.98 -6.29
N VAL A 169 -10.06 -5.26 -5.28
CA VAL A 169 -8.66 -5.12 -4.91
C VAL A 169 -8.51 -5.34 -3.41
N ARG A 170 -7.33 -5.76 -2.97
CA ARG A 170 -6.95 -5.83 -1.55
C ARG A 170 -5.51 -5.39 -1.32
N GLY A 171 -5.17 -5.16 -0.06
CA GLY A 171 -3.91 -4.55 0.38
C GLY A 171 -4.08 -3.10 0.81
N GLY A 172 -3.03 -2.55 1.43
CA GLY A 172 -3.01 -1.17 1.90
C GLY A 172 -3.29 -0.20 0.76
N GLN A 173 -4.06 0.86 1.03
CA GLN A 173 -4.22 1.95 0.07
C GLN A 173 -2.85 2.63 -0.11
N CYS A 174 -2.09 2.21 -1.11
CA CYS A 174 -1.03 3.05 -1.66
C CYS A 174 -1.67 4.39 -2.04
N TRP A 175 -0.96 5.49 -1.86
CA TRP A 175 -1.43 6.87 -2.08
C TRP A 175 -2.27 7.50 -0.93
N SER A 176 -2.00 7.17 0.34
CA SER A 176 -2.45 8.06 1.42
C SER A 176 -1.83 9.46 1.21
N PHE A 177 -2.63 10.50 1.40
CA PHE A 177 -2.26 11.89 1.09
C PHE A 177 -1.10 12.45 1.95
N ASP A 178 -0.58 11.66 2.90
CA ASP A 178 0.55 12.00 3.78
C ASP A 178 1.92 11.72 3.12
N SER A 179 1.96 11.41 1.82
CA SER A 179 3.20 11.11 1.09
C SER A 179 3.96 12.35 0.57
N PHE A 180 3.39 13.55 0.66
CA PHE A 180 4.00 14.76 0.10
C PHE A 180 4.77 15.56 1.14
N VAL A 181 6.06 15.81 0.87
CA VAL A 181 6.95 16.62 1.71
C VAL A 181 7.29 17.92 0.98
N ILE A 182 6.98 19.06 1.60
CA ILE A 182 7.39 20.38 1.08
C ILE A 182 8.86 20.61 1.46
N ASN A 183 9.73 20.85 0.49
CA ASN A 183 11.19 21.00 0.72
C ASN A 183 11.61 22.45 1.01
N ASP A 184 10.65 23.37 1.19
CA ASP A 184 10.86 24.81 1.39
C ASP A 184 11.72 25.53 0.34
N ASP A 185 11.94 24.91 -0.82
CA ASP A 185 12.76 25.42 -1.93
C ASP A 185 11.99 25.51 -3.26
N HIS A 186 10.66 25.66 -3.19
CA HIS A 186 9.74 25.59 -4.33
C HIS A 186 9.57 24.19 -4.95
N THR A 187 10.01 23.13 -4.27
CA THR A 187 9.75 21.74 -4.67
C THR A 187 8.94 20.98 -3.62
N ILE A 188 8.29 19.90 -4.07
CA ILE A 188 7.53 18.96 -3.24
C ILE A 188 7.99 17.55 -3.60
N THR A 189 8.35 16.74 -2.62
CA THR A 189 8.70 15.33 -2.82
C THR A 189 7.49 14.45 -2.57
N ASP A 190 7.13 13.64 -3.56
CA ASP A 190 6.15 12.57 -3.39
C ASP A 190 6.89 11.28 -3.00
N ILE A 191 6.88 10.95 -1.71
CA ILE A 191 7.61 9.78 -1.21
C ILE A 191 7.01 8.46 -1.71
N ALA A 192 5.75 8.44 -2.14
CA ALA A 192 5.05 7.24 -2.60
C ALA A 192 5.39 6.85 -4.05
N SER A 193 5.73 7.84 -4.89
CA SER A 193 6.22 7.59 -6.25
C SER A 193 7.73 7.80 -6.39
N GLY A 194 8.37 8.44 -5.40
CA GLY A 194 9.79 8.77 -5.42
C GLY A 194 10.13 9.76 -6.53
N ILE A 195 9.22 10.69 -6.83
CA ILE A 195 9.47 11.83 -7.73
C ILE A 195 9.41 13.13 -6.95
N MET A 196 10.00 14.16 -7.52
CA MET A 196 9.92 15.52 -7.00
C MET A 196 9.18 16.39 -8.00
N TRP A 197 8.20 17.12 -7.49
CA TRP A 197 7.36 18.05 -8.22
C TRP A 197 7.88 19.46 -8.05
N GLU A 198 7.76 20.26 -9.10
CA GLU A 198 7.71 21.69 -8.95
C GLU A 198 6.48 22.05 -8.12
N ARG A 199 6.61 22.97 -7.16
CA ARG A 199 5.47 23.49 -6.39
C ARG A 199 4.65 24.50 -7.21
N GLY A 200 5.31 25.28 -8.07
CA GLY A 200 4.73 26.21 -9.04
C GLY A 200 4.06 25.53 -10.25
N THR A 201 3.60 26.35 -11.18
CA THR A 201 3.11 25.95 -12.52
C THR A 201 3.52 27.01 -13.53
N SER A 202 3.41 26.72 -14.83
CA SER A 202 3.68 27.71 -15.88
C SER A 202 2.76 28.94 -15.76
N ASP A 203 3.30 30.14 -15.99
CA ASP A 203 2.54 31.40 -15.87
C ASP A 203 1.39 31.53 -16.90
N ALA A 204 1.50 30.80 -18.01
CA ALA A 204 0.49 30.74 -19.06
C ALA A 204 0.33 29.31 -19.58
N SER A 205 -0.82 29.05 -20.21
CA SER A 205 -1.04 27.83 -20.97
C SER A 205 -0.27 27.89 -22.30
N GLN A 206 0.22 26.74 -22.74
CA GLN A 206 1.11 26.61 -23.90
C GLN A 206 0.80 25.35 -24.70
N THR A 207 1.31 25.22 -25.92
CA THR A 207 1.14 23.99 -26.71
C THR A 207 2.07 22.90 -26.22
N TRP A 208 1.78 21.63 -26.56
CA TRP A 208 2.48 20.48 -26.01
C TRP A 208 4.00 20.48 -26.26
N GLN A 209 4.46 20.89 -27.44
CA GLN A 209 5.91 20.98 -27.69
C GLN A 209 6.58 22.05 -26.82
N TYR A 210 5.96 23.22 -26.69
CA TYR A 210 6.47 24.26 -25.80
C TYR A 210 6.40 23.83 -24.33
N ALA A 211 5.46 22.98 -23.94
CA ALA A 211 5.39 22.40 -22.59
C ALA A 211 6.59 21.49 -22.29
N ILE A 212 7.01 20.66 -23.25
CA ILE A 212 8.23 19.85 -23.14
C ILE A 212 9.44 20.77 -23.03
N ASP A 213 9.59 21.70 -23.96
CA ASP A 213 10.74 22.61 -24.01
C ASP A 213 10.82 23.47 -22.73
N TYR A 214 9.68 23.90 -22.18
CA TYR A 214 9.59 24.62 -20.91
C TYR A 214 10.19 23.80 -19.76
N CYS A 215 9.78 22.54 -19.61
CA CYS A 215 10.29 21.67 -18.56
C CYS A 215 11.78 21.36 -18.73
N GLU A 216 12.23 21.03 -19.94
CA GLU A 216 13.63 20.66 -20.21
C GLU A 216 14.61 21.83 -20.01
N ASN A 217 14.13 23.07 -20.12
CA ASN A 217 14.92 24.27 -19.85
C ASN A 217 14.71 24.85 -18.44
N LEU A 218 13.90 24.21 -17.61
CA LEU A 218 13.56 24.69 -16.28
C LEU A 218 14.75 24.52 -15.33
N SER A 219 15.04 25.55 -14.53
CA SER A 219 16.05 25.51 -13.48
C SER A 219 15.48 26.03 -12.17
N ILE A 220 14.93 25.13 -11.36
CA ILE A 220 14.32 25.43 -10.06
C ILE A 220 15.09 24.69 -8.97
N ALA A 221 15.32 25.36 -7.83
CA ALA A 221 16.06 24.81 -6.69
C ALA A 221 17.43 24.21 -7.06
N MET A 222 18.07 24.76 -8.10
CA MET A 222 19.34 24.29 -8.67
C MET A 222 19.28 22.89 -9.32
N TYR A 223 18.08 22.38 -9.64
CA TYR A 223 17.89 21.20 -10.47
C TYR A 223 17.59 21.61 -11.91
N THR A 224 18.14 20.86 -12.87
CA THR A 224 18.04 21.11 -14.32
C THR A 224 17.54 19.89 -15.11
N ASP A 225 17.13 18.84 -14.41
CA ASP A 225 16.63 17.57 -14.95
C ASP A 225 15.11 17.46 -14.87
N TRP A 226 14.43 18.61 -14.97
CA TRP A 226 12.98 18.70 -14.99
C TRP A 226 12.41 18.17 -16.31
N ARG A 227 11.26 17.52 -16.23
CA ARG A 227 10.53 16.97 -17.38
C ARG A 227 9.03 17.16 -17.21
N LEU A 228 8.33 17.08 -18.34
CA LEU A 228 6.88 17.02 -18.35
C LEU A 228 6.41 15.67 -17.75
N PRO A 229 5.45 15.66 -16.80
CA PRO A 229 5.02 14.46 -16.11
C PRO A 229 4.26 13.52 -17.03
N GLU A 230 4.36 12.24 -16.79
CA GLU A 230 3.48 11.24 -17.38
C GLU A 230 2.06 11.39 -16.82
N GLN A 231 1.07 10.88 -17.55
CA GLN A 231 -0.32 10.98 -17.13
C GLN A 231 -0.57 10.33 -15.76
N LYS A 232 0.04 9.17 -15.49
CA LYS A 232 -0.10 8.49 -14.20
C LYS A 232 0.51 9.29 -13.05
N GLU A 233 1.58 10.05 -13.30
CA GLU A 233 2.16 10.96 -12.31
C GLU A 233 1.19 12.11 -12.02
N LEU A 234 0.58 12.72 -13.04
CA LEU A 234 -0.44 13.76 -12.79
C LEU A 234 -1.68 13.22 -12.06
N ILE A 235 -2.11 12.00 -12.35
CA ILE A 235 -3.22 11.35 -11.63
C ILE A 235 -2.85 11.13 -10.15
N SER A 236 -1.58 10.85 -9.84
CA SER A 236 -1.16 10.59 -8.45
C SER A 236 -1.40 11.80 -7.53
N ILE A 237 -1.32 13.03 -8.06
CA ILE A 237 -1.54 14.27 -7.30
C ILE A 237 -3.00 14.76 -7.29
N VAL A 238 -3.90 14.14 -8.04
CA VAL A 238 -5.36 14.46 -8.02
C VAL A 238 -5.95 14.13 -6.65
N ASP A 239 -6.76 15.04 -6.12
CA ASP A 239 -7.57 14.80 -4.92
C ASP A 239 -9.05 14.82 -5.32
N TYR A 240 -9.60 13.61 -5.47
CA TYR A 240 -10.99 13.43 -5.90
C TYR A 240 -12.03 13.88 -4.86
N SER A 241 -11.62 14.21 -3.63
CA SER A 241 -12.51 14.81 -2.64
C SER A 241 -12.67 16.33 -2.83
N ARG A 242 -11.89 16.92 -3.73
CA ARG A 242 -11.82 18.36 -3.98
C ARG A 242 -12.22 18.71 -5.41
N ILE A 243 -12.61 19.96 -5.60
CA ILE A 243 -13.00 20.54 -6.89
C ILE A 243 -12.40 21.94 -6.95
N SER A 244 -11.95 22.34 -8.14
CA SER A 244 -11.48 23.71 -8.46
C SER A 244 -10.50 24.34 -7.45
N PRO A 245 -9.26 23.81 -7.29
CA PRO A 245 -8.71 22.66 -7.99
C PRO A 245 -8.84 21.33 -7.20
N SER A 246 -9.11 20.26 -7.95
CA SER A 246 -9.15 18.84 -7.55
C SER A 246 -7.75 18.22 -7.42
N ILE A 247 -6.90 18.88 -6.64
CA ILE A 247 -5.50 18.49 -6.43
C ILE A 247 -5.19 18.48 -4.93
N ASN A 248 -4.20 17.70 -4.51
CA ASN A 248 -3.75 17.69 -3.12
C ASN A 248 -3.47 19.13 -2.63
N SER A 249 -3.88 19.41 -1.39
CA SER A 249 -3.81 20.72 -0.75
C SER A 249 -2.45 21.40 -0.80
N VAL A 250 -1.36 20.63 -0.78
CA VAL A 250 0.01 21.17 -0.84
C VAL A 250 0.29 21.95 -2.13
N PHE A 251 -0.45 21.68 -3.21
CA PHE A 251 -0.31 22.33 -4.52
C PHE A 251 -1.24 23.54 -4.74
N VAL A 252 -2.20 23.79 -3.84
CA VAL A 252 -3.36 24.66 -4.10
C VAL A 252 -3.09 26.18 -4.19
N PRO A 253 -2.07 26.80 -3.59
CA PRO A 253 -1.83 28.22 -3.89
C PRO A 253 -1.22 28.44 -5.29
N HIS A 254 -0.80 27.38 -5.98
CA HIS A 254 -0.04 27.48 -7.24
C HIS A 254 -0.70 26.75 -8.41
N THR A 255 -1.82 26.07 -8.20
CA THR A 255 -2.52 25.30 -9.24
C THR A 255 -3.73 26.06 -9.73
N MET A 256 -3.80 26.30 -11.03
CA MET A 256 -4.99 26.79 -11.68
C MET A 256 -5.99 25.64 -11.83
N ALA A 257 -7.28 25.89 -11.58
CA ALA A 257 -8.34 24.93 -11.87
C ALA A 257 -8.57 24.87 -13.39
N ASN A 258 -7.68 24.17 -14.09
CA ASN A 258 -7.64 24.11 -15.55
C ASN A 258 -6.88 22.84 -15.99
N GLU A 259 -6.71 22.65 -17.30
CA GLU A 259 -6.03 21.52 -17.89
C GLU A 259 -4.50 21.64 -17.82
N TYR A 260 -3.83 20.50 -17.59
CA TYR A 260 -2.37 20.38 -17.49
C TYR A 260 -1.83 19.28 -18.40
N TRP A 261 -0.78 19.57 -19.17
CA TRP A 261 -0.17 18.63 -20.11
C TRP A 261 0.53 17.46 -19.42
N SER A 262 0.36 16.28 -20.01
CA SER A 262 1.17 15.09 -19.77
C SER A 262 2.14 14.84 -20.94
N SER A 263 3.26 14.16 -20.68
CA SER A 263 4.23 13.70 -21.69
C SER A 263 3.83 12.37 -22.36
N THR A 264 2.81 11.69 -21.84
CA THR A 264 2.36 10.40 -22.35
C THR A 264 1.87 10.54 -23.79
N LYS A 265 2.58 9.93 -24.74
CA LYS A 265 2.23 9.93 -26.16
C LYS A 265 1.04 9.01 -26.41
N ASN A 266 -0.17 9.54 -26.31
CA ASN A 266 -1.39 8.85 -26.73
C ASN A 266 -2.24 9.79 -27.60
N PRO A 267 -2.68 9.37 -28.80
CA PRO A 267 -3.46 10.22 -29.71
C PRO A 267 -4.83 10.63 -29.16
N LEU A 268 -5.26 10.08 -28.02
CA LEU A 268 -6.53 10.40 -27.38
C LEU A 268 -6.38 11.15 -26.06
N TYR A 269 -5.20 11.15 -25.43
CA TYR A 269 -5.03 11.66 -24.07
C TYR A 269 -3.87 12.62 -23.96
N TYR A 270 -4.13 13.76 -23.33
CA TYR A 270 -3.22 14.89 -23.37
C TYR A 270 -2.84 15.41 -21.99
N GLY A 271 -3.70 15.23 -21.00
CA GLY A 271 -3.53 15.91 -19.73
C GLY A 271 -4.59 15.55 -18.71
N ILE A 272 -4.51 16.23 -17.56
CA ILE A 272 -5.50 16.16 -16.47
C ILE A 272 -6.11 17.55 -16.29
N ASP A 273 -7.43 17.59 -16.14
CA ASP A 273 -8.16 18.81 -15.78
C ASP A 273 -8.30 18.90 -14.26
N PHE A 274 -7.56 19.81 -13.64
CA PHE A 274 -7.66 20.01 -12.20
C PHE A 274 -8.92 20.77 -11.78
N GLU A 275 -9.80 21.22 -12.67
CA GLU A 275 -11.12 21.70 -12.26
C GLU A 275 -11.93 20.57 -11.60
N ASN A 276 -11.95 19.38 -12.22
CA ASN A 276 -12.80 18.24 -11.83
C ASN A 276 -12.05 16.91 -11.65
N GLY A 277 -10.74 16.89 -11.91
CA GLY A 277 -9.85 15.75 -11.71
C GLY A 277 -10.03 14.67 -12.76
N LEU A 278 -10.55 15.03 -13.94
CA LEU A 278 -10.77 14.10 -15.03
C LEU A 278 -9.60 14.12 -16.01
N THR A 279 -9.34 12.95 -16.57
CA THR A 279 -8.41 12.79 -17.67
C THR A 279 -8.98 13.45 -18.94
N GLN A 280 -8.20 14.31 -19.60
CA GLN A 280 -8.63 15.01 -20.79
C GLN A 280 -8.46 14.17 -22.06
N VAL A 281 -9.57 14.01 -22.79
CA VAL A 281 -9.67 13.18 -24.01
C VAL A 281 -9.99 14.03 -25.22
N GLY A 282 -9.33 13.77 -26.34
CA GLY A 282 -9.69 14.34 -27.64
C GLY A 282 -8.66 14.01 -28.71
N ILE A 283 -8.85 14.52 -29.92
CA ILE A 283 -7.82 14.48 -30.97
C ILE A 283 -7.35 15.92 -31.18
N ASP A 284 -6.13 16.25 -30.76
CA ASP A 284 -5.45 17.49 -31.12
C ASP A 284 -4.71 17.29 -32.44
N ILE A 285 -5.48 17.26 -33.53
CA ILE A 285 -5.01 16.99 -34.90
C ILE A 285 -3.90 17.99 -35.33
N GLN A 286 -3.74 19.13 -34.64
CA GLN A 286 -2.82 20.21 -35.01
C GLN A 286 -1.89 20.71 -33.89
N ASN A 287 -1.78 20.03 -32.73
CA ASN A 287 -1.05 20.54 -31.55
C ASN A 287 -1.45 21.98 -31.17
N SER A 288 -2.75 22.26 -31.29
CA SER A 288 -3.35 23.59 -31.22
C SER A 288 -3.96 23.91 -29.85
N LYS A 289 -4.03 22.93 -28.94
CA LYS A 289 -4.53 23.15 -27.58
C LYS A 289 -3.47 23.86 -26.72
N PHE A 290 -3.96 24.56 -25.70
CA PHE A 290 -3.12 25.30 -24.75
C PHE A 290 -3.48 24.85 -23.34
N PHE A 291 -2.59 24.12 -22.67
CA PHE A 291 -2.75 23.69 -21.28
C PHE A 291 -1.57 24.18 -20.43
N TYR A 292 -1.77 24.24 -19.12
CA TYR A 292 -0.73 24.58 -18.16
C TYR A 292 0.27 23.43 -17.99
N VAL A 293 1.39 23.73 -17.32
CA VAL A 293 2.45 22.77 -17.07
C VAL A 293 2.84 22.79 -15.60
N ARG A 294 3.11 21.60 -15.06
CA ARG A 294 3.77 21.39 -13.77
C ARG A 294 4.90 20.40 -14.01
N ALA A 295 6.13 20.79 -13.75
CA ALA A 295 7.26 19.91 -14.00
C ALA A 295 7.47 18.87 -12.89
N VAL A 296 8.04 17.73 -13.26
CA VAL A 296 8.54 16.69 -12.33
C VAL A 296 9.97 16.33 -12.64
N ARG A 297 10.64 15.72 -11.68
CA ARG A 297 11.96 15.11 -11.84
C ARG A 297 12.08 13.82 -11.03
N GLY A 298 13.05 12.99 -11.40
CA GLY A 298 13.25 11.66 -10.82
C GLY A 298 12.88 10.53 -11.78
N GLY A 299 13.12 9.30 -11.32
CA GLY A 299 13.12 8.10 -12.14
C GLY A 299 14.50 7.84 -12.76
N GLN A 300 14.65 6.65 -13.34
CA GLN A 300 15.87 6.23 -14.03
C GLN A 300 15.54 5.79 -15.44
N ASN A 301 16.27 6.33 -16.41
CA ASN A 301 16.14 5.95 -17.81
C ASN A 301 17.13 4.83 -18.14
N ARG A 302 16.64 3.74 -18.72
CA ARG A 302 17.50 2.67 -19.23
C ARG A 302 18.13 3.10 -20.55
N GLN A 303 19.45 3.25 -20.57
CA GLN A 303 20.23 3.54 -21.78
C GLN A 303 21.09 2.32 -22.16
N PRO A 304 21.04 1.85 -23.42
CA PRO A 304 21.87 0.72 -23.85
C PRO A 304 23.37 0.99 -23.61
N GLY A 305 24.05 0.06 -22.94
CA GLY A 305 25.48 0.18 -22.64
C GLY A 305 25.83 1.06 -21.43
N HIS A 306 24.84 1.57 -20.70
CA HIS A 306 25.02 2.29 -19.44
C HIS A 306 24.62 1.40 -18.26
N LEU A 307 25.23 1.64 -17.09
CA LEU A 307 24.83 0.97 -15.85
C LEU A 307 23.33 1.21 -15.57
N PHE A 308 22.69 0.27 -14.87
CA PHE A 308 21.30 0.41 -14.43
C PHE A 308 21.17 -0.02 -12.96
N ILE A 309 20.80 0.90 -12.08
CA ILE A 309 20.60 0.61 -10.65
C ILE A 309 19.30 -0.17 -10.47
N ILE A 310 19.39 -1.31 -9.80
CA ILE A 310 18.27 -2.19 -9.46
C ILE A 310 17.81 -1.90 -8.02
N THR A 311 18.74 -1.73 -7.08
CA THR A 311 18.45 -1.30 -5.70
C THR A 311 19.36 -0.15 -5.26
N PRO A 312 18.84 0.92 -4.63
CA PRO A 312 17.46 1.16 -4.22
C PRO A 312 16.48 1.30 -5.39
N LEU A 313 15.25 0.80 -5.20
CA LEU A 313 14.14 1.14 -6.08
C LEU A 313 13.70 2.58 -5.82
N GLN A 314 13.10 3.22 -6.83
CA GLN A 314 12.38 4.47 -6.64
C GLN A 314 11.32 4.32 -5.53
N SER A 315 11.12 5.35 -4.71
CA SER A 315 10.22 5.34 -3.54
C SER A 315 10.62 4.37 -2.41
N SER A 316 11.69 3.58 -2.55
CA SER A 316 12.06 2.64 -1.49
C SER A 316 12.51 3.32 -0.19
N PHE A 317 12.40 2.61 0.92
CA PHE A 317 12.71 3.10 2.26
C PHE A 317 13.87 2.32 2.86
N TRP A 318 14.97 3.00 3.17
CA TRP A 318 16.21 2.43 3.68
C TRP A 318 16.41 2.85 5.13
N LYS A 319 16.52 1.86 6.02
CA LYS A 319 16.61 2.09 7.48
C LYS A 319 18.01 2.56 7.85
N LEU A 320 18.12 3.69 8.54
CA LEU A 320 19.40 4.17 9.06
C LEU A 320 20.08 3.12 9.96
N GLY A 321 21.39 2.91 9.80
CA GLY A 321 22.19 1.95 10.57
C GLY A 321 22.04 0.48 10.17
N ARG A 322 21.12 0.14 9.26
CA ARG A 322 21.02 -1.22 8.69
C ARG A 322 21.93 -1.35 7.47
N THR A 323 22.44 -2.56 7.25
CA THR A 323 23.11 -2.91 5.99
C THR A 323 22.06 -3.22 4.94
N MET A 324 22.13 -2.52 3.82
CA MET A 324 21.24 -2.65 2.67
C MET A 324 22.09 -2.90 1.42
N SER A 325 21.64 -3.81 0.56
CA SER A 325 22.38 -4.17 -0.65
C SER A 325 22.03 -3.22 -1.80
N ILE A 326 23.03 -2.47 -2.27
CA ILE A 326 22.98 -1.69 -3.51
C ILE A 326 23.33 -2.64 -4.65
N THR A 327 22.49 -2.72 -5.67
CA THR A 327 22.70 -3.62 -6.81
C THR A 327 22.46 -2.90 -8.12
N TRP A 328 23.21 -3.28 -9.14
CA TRP A 328 23.12 -2.67 -10.48
C TRP A 328 23.55 -3.66 -11.57
N GLU A 329 23.12 -3.39 -12.80
CA GLU A 329 23.62 -4.09 -13.97
C GLU A 329 24.98 -3.51 -14.38
N SER A 330 26.04 -4.32 -14.30
CA SER A 330 27.42 -3.91 -14.59
C SER A 330 27.69 -3.61 -16.08
N GLN A 331 26.83 -4.09 -16.98
CA GLN A 331 26.98 -4.04 -18.43
C GLN A 331 28.33 -4.59 -18.96
N ASN A 332 29.02 -5.42 -18.18
CA ASN A 332 30.37 -5.91 -18.48
C ASN A 332 31.42 -4.79 -18.69
N ILE A 333 31.22 -3.60 -18.10
CA ILE A 333 32.22 -2.51 -18.13
C ILE A 333 33.34 -2.88 -17.16
N PRO A 334 34.62 -2.95 -17.57
CA PRO A 334 35.70 -3.41 -16.71
C PRO A 334 36.14 -2.35 -15.68
N GLY A 335 36.66 -2.81 -14.55
CA GLY A 335 37.26 -1.96 -13.51
C GLY A 335 36.30 -1.62 -12.37
N ASN A 336 36.59 -0.53 -11.67
CA ASN A 336 35.82 -0.10 -10.50
C ASN A 336 34.75 0.93 -10.86
N VAL A 337 33.75 1.03 -9.99
CA VAL A 337 32.75 2.09 -9.97
C VAL A 337 32.89 2.93 -8.71
N THR A 338 32.57 4.22 -8.83
CA THR A 338 32.30 5.10 -7.70
C THR A 338 30.81 5.08 -7.42
N ILE A 339 30.44 4.83 -6.17
CA ILE A 339 29.06 4.93 -5.67
C ILE A 339 28.98 6.20 -4.83
N SER A 340 28.12 7.12 -5.23
CA SER A 340 27.88 8.39 -4.53
C SER A 340 26.41 8.56 -4.15
N LEU A 341 26.17 9.23 -3.03
CA LEU A 341 24.84 9.53 -2.50
C LEU A 341 24.67 11.04 -2.38
N SER A 342 23.55 11.56 -2.86
CA SER A 342 23.04 12.88 -2.49
C SER A 342 21.81 12.70 -1.61
N LYS A 343 21.65 13.55 -0.59
CA LYS A 343 20.44 13.65 0.25
C LYS A 343 19.57 14.86 -0.11
N ASP A 344 19.99 15.62 -1.11
CA ASP A 344 19.37 16.87 -1.59
C ASP A 344 18.90 16.68 -3.03
N GLY A 345 18.23 15.57 -3.28
CA GLY A 345 17.58 15.28 -4.55
C GLY A 345 18.55 15.04 -5.71
N GLY A 346 19.83 14.84 -5.48
CA GLY A 346 20.82 14.71 -6.55
C GLY A 346 21.25 16.04 -7.17
N ARG A 347 21.09 17.15 -6.45
CA ARG A 347 21.58 18.48 -6.84
C ARG A 347 23.08 18.45 -7.13
N GLU A 348 23.52 19.14 -8.17
CA GLU A 348 24.94 19.27 -8.51
C GLU A 348 25.75 19.70 -7.27
N GLY A 349 26.86 19.02 -6.99
CA GLY A 349 27.72 19.33 -5.84
C GLY A 349 27.29 18.76 -4.49
N THR A 350 26.15 18.05 -4.39
CA THR A 350 25.68 17.45 -3.13
C THR A 350 26.00 15.96 -2.98
N TYR A 351 26.65 15.36 -3.97
CA TYR A 351 27.02 13.96 -3.94
C TYR A 351 28.26 13.73 -3.06
N GLU A 352 28.12 12.85 -2.09
CA GLU A 352 29.19 12.33 -1.25
C GLU A 352 29.52 10.91 -1.70
N ILE A 353 30.81 10.59 -1.86
CA ILE A 353 31.25 9.23 -2.19
C ILE A 353 31.02 8.33 -0.97
N ILE A 354 30.25 7.27 -1.15
CA ILE A 354 30.01 6.26 -0.11
C ILE A 354 30.88 5.02 -0.29
N ALA A 355 31.32 4.73 -1.53
CA ALA A 355 32.22 3.62 -1.83
C ALA A 355 32.91 3.78 -3.20
N GLU A 356 34.06 3.13 -3.34
CA GLU A 356 34.67 2.78 -4.63
C GLU A 356 34.91 1.27 -4.60
N THR A 357 34.33 0.53 -5.54
CA THR A 357 34.32 -0.95 -5.52
C THR A 357 34.39 -1.49 -6.94
N GLU A 358 34.69 -2.78 -7.10
CA GLU A 358 34.66 -3.46 -8.40
C GLU A 358 33.27 -3.36 -9.03
N ASN A 359 33.19 -3.26 -10.35
CA ASN A 359 31.92 -3.27 -11.09
C ASN A 359 31.31 -4.68 -11.20
N ASP A 360 31.09 -5.34 -10.06
CA ASP A 360 30.58 -6.72 -9.97
C ASP A 360 29.04 -6.81 -9.83
N GLY A 361 28.38 -5.65 -9.72
CA GLY A 361 26.93 -5.52 -9.67
C GLY A 361 26.33 -5.46 -8.27
N SER A 362 27.13 -5.48 -7.20
CA SER A 362 26.61 -5.38 -5.83
C SER A 362 27.54 -4.69 -4.84
N TYR A 363 26.96 -4.01 -3.85
CA TYR A 363 27.69 -3.44 -2.72
C TYR A 363 26.79 -3.38 -1.48
N ASP A 364 27.24 -3.98 -0.38
CA ASP A 364 26.52 -3.94 0.89
C ASP A 364 26.87 -2.65 1.66
N TRP A 365 25.91 -1.74 1.71
CA TRP A 365 26.07 -0.43 2.35
C TRP A 365 25.41 -0.42 3.73
N GLN A 366 26.19 -0.16 4.77
CA GLN A 366 25.61 0.24 6.06
C GLN A 366 25.09 1.68 5.92
N VAL A 367 23.77 1.86 5.93
CA VAL A 367 23.12 3.16 5.71
C VAL A 367 23.56 4.14 6.81
N THR A 368 24.23 5.21 6.42
CA THR A 368 24.76 6.24 7.32
C THR A 368 24.37 7.64 6.87
N GLY A 369 24.57 8.63 7.75
CA GLY A 369 24.25 10.04 7.51
C GLY A 369 22.84 10.42 7.95
N ASP A 370 22.42 11.62 7.56
CA ASP A 370 21.14 12.19 7.96
C ASP A 370 19.94 11.56 7.23
N ILE A 371 18.79 11.63 7.89
CA ILE A 371 17.48 11.26 7.36
C ILE A 371 17.12 12.22 6.22
N SER A 372 16.66 11.68 5.10
CA SER A 372 16.17 12.47 3.98
C SER A 372 15.23 11.65 3.10
N VAL A 373 14.17 12.28 2.62
CA VAL A 373 13.26 11.71 1.61
C VAL A 373 13.72 11.97 0.17
N ASN A 374 14.82 12.72 0.02
CA ASN A 374 15.36 13.19 -1.25
C ASN A 374 16.66 12.47 -1.62
N CYS A 375 16.81 11.19 -1.23
CA CYS A 375 18.04 10.47 -1.52
C CYS A 375 18.13 10.09 -3.01
N MET A 376 19.29 10.33 -3.61
CA MET A 376 19.61 9.99 -5.00
C MET A 376 20.96 9.30 -5.04
N LEU A 377 21.00 8.07 -5.55
CA LEU A 377 22.23 7.33 -5.76
C LEU A 377 22.77 7.64 -7.16
N LYS A 378 24.10 7.69 -7.29
CA LYS A 378 24.82 7.79 -8.55
C LYS A 378 25.93 6.74 -8.59
N ILE A 379 25.97 5.94 -9.65
CA ILE A 379 27.04 4.94 -9.88
C ILE A 379 27.73 5.26 -11.20
N GLU A 380 29.03 5.45 -11.17
CA GLU A 380 29.85 5.86 -12.31
C GLU A 380 31.07 4.94 -12.46
N PRO A 381 31.30 4.30 -13.63
CA PRO A 381 32.56 3.61 -13.90
C PRO A 381 33.74 4.58 -13.89
N LEU A 382 34.85 4.24 -13.22
CA LEU A 382 36.01 5.14 -13.09
C LEU A 382 36.62 5.54 -14.44
N ASN A 383 36.65 4.60 -15.40
CA ASN A 383 37.27 4.80 -16.70
C ASN A 383 36.27 5.26 -17.78
N GLU A 384 34.96 5.14 -17.52
CA GLU A 384 33.88 5.48 -18.45
C GLU A 384 32.72 6.19 -17.72
N PRO A 385 32.94 7.37 -17.09
CA PRO A 385 31.93 7.99 -16.22
C PRO A 385 30.64 8.38 -16.93
N ASP A 386 30.71 8.63 -18.25
CA ASP A 386 29.56 8.91 -19.11
C ASP A 386 28.58 7.73 -19.20
N LYS A 387 29.03 6.50 -18.90
CA LYS A 387 28.20 5.29 -18.81
C LYS A 387 27.58 5.07 -17.43
N GLY A 388 27.76 6.01 -16.51
CA GLY A 388 27.13 6.00 -15.20
C GLY A 388 25.61 6.19 -15.27
N THR A 389 24.96 6.06 -14.12
CA THR A 389 23.52 6.25 -13.96
C THR A 389 23.18 6.84 -12.59
N ARG A 390 21.94 7.29 -12.45
CA ARG A 390 21.38 7.82 -11.20
C ARG A 390 20.02 7.18 -10.93
N GLN A 391 19.71 6.95 -9.66
CA GLN A 391 18.43 6.40 -9.23
C GLN A 391 17.97 7.05 -7.93
N GLY A 392 16.72 7.50 -7.95
CA GLY A 392 16.04 8.16 -6.86
C GLY A 392 14.67 8.65 -7.34
N LEU A 393 13.88 9.27 -6.46
CA LEU A 393 14.17 9.49 -5.05
C LEU A 393 13.81 8.27 -4.22
N PHE A 394 14.62 7.99 -3.20
CA PHE A 394 14.32 7.02 -2.15
C PHE A 394 14.50 7.71 -0.80
N SER A 395 14.02 7.09 0.27
CA SER A 395 14.03 7.68 1.61
C SER A 395 14.98 6.95 2.55
N ILE A 396 15.86 7.68 3.21
CA ILE A 396 16.53 7.23 4.45
C ILE A 396 15.70 7.75 5.61
N TYR A 397 15.34 6.85 6.53
CA TYR A 397 14.44 7.17 7.65
C TYR A 397 14.99 6.65 8.97
N PRO A 398 14.54 7.21 10.12
CA PRO A 398 15.10 6.86 11.41
C PRO A 398 14.91 5.38 11.71
N TYR A 399 15.93 4.79 12.31
CA TYR A 399 15.76 3.51 12.98
C TYR A 399 15.09 3.73 14.32
N THR A 400 13.76 3.62 14.35
CA THR A 400 13.02 3.36 15.58
C THR A 400 12.86 1.85 15.71
N PRO A 401 13.49 1.19 16.70
CA PRO A 401 13.14 -0.19 17.00
C PRO A 401 11.63 -0.26 17.25
N GLU A 402 10.93 -1.14 16.55
CA GLU A 402 9.51 -1.37 16.79
C GLU A 402 9.33 -1.77 18.26
N LYS A 403 8.62 -0.93 19.01
CA LYS A 403 8.36 -1.23 20.41
C LYS A 403 7.26 -2.27 20.47
N TYR A 404 7.41 -3.27 21.32
CA TYR A 404 6.37 -4.28 21.49
C TYR A 404 6.04 -4.52 22.95
N GLN A 405 4.77 -4.85 23.18
CA GLN A 405 4.23 -5.39 24.42
C GLN A 405 4.07 -6.89 24.23
N GLN A 406 4.73 -7.67 25.07
CA GLN A 406 4.82 -9.12 24.90
C GLN A 406 4.12 -9.87 26.02
N ILE A 407 3.40 -10.94 25.66
CA ILE A 407 2.88 -11.94 26.59
C ILE A 407 3.55 -13.29 26.32
N ILE A 408 4.08 -13.92 27.37
CA ILE A 408 4.66 -15.26 27.32
C ILE A 408 3.95 -16.15 28.33
N LEU A 409 3.38 -17.26 27.85
CA LEU A 409 2.79 -18.30 28.69
C LEU A 409 3.85 -19.26 29.20
N ARG A 410 3.77 -19.62 30.48
CA ARG A 410 4.69 -20.56 31.14
C ARG A 410 3.88 -21.58 31.97
N PRO A 411 4.14 -22.89 31.82
CA PRO A 411 5.01 -23.50 30.82
C PRO A 411 4.47 -23.28 29.38
N ALA A 412 5.36 -23.28 28.39
CA ALA A 412 4.95 -23.11 26.99
C ALA A 412 4.26 -24.38 26.43
N THR A 413 4.65 -25.54 26.94
CA THR A 413 4.01 -26.84 26.67
C THR A 413 4.19 -27.70 27.91
N THR A 414 3.20 -28.53 28.21
CA THR A 414 3.26 -29.48 29.33
C THR A 414 2.33 -30.67 29.05
N THR A 415 2.61 -31.82 29.65
CA THR A 415 1.77 -33.02 29.58
C THR A 415 1.16 -33.26 30.94
N ILE A 416 -0.15 -33.46 30.98
CA ILE A 416 -0.93 -33.46 32.21
C ILE A 416 -1.94 -34.60 32.12
N ALA A 417 -2.14 -35.30 33.23
CA ALA A 417 -3.20 -36.29 33.31
C ALA A 417 -4.58 -35.60 33.25
N GLU A 418 -5.53 -36.26 32.61
CA GLU A 418 -6.92 -35.80 32.56
C GLU A 418 -7.45 -35.55 33.98
N ASN A 419 -8.32 -34.54 34.13
CA ASN A 419 -8.89 -34.11 35.41
C ASN A 419 -7.87 -33.63 36.47
N THR A 420 -6.60 -33.41 36.09
CA THR A 420 -5.60 -32.81 36.98
C THR A 420 -5.48 -31.31 36.70
N PRO A 421 -5.66 -30.43 37.71
CA PRO A 421 -5.53 -28.99 37.52
C PRO A 421 -4.15 -28.56 37.00
N VAL A 422 -4.14 -27.57 36.12
CA VAL A 422 -2.92 -26.93 35.61
C VAL A 422 -3.00 -25.43 35.77
N THR A 423 -1.86 -24.83 36.11
CA THR A 423 -1.67 -23.38 36.10
C THR A 423 -0.74 -22.99 34.95
N ILE A 424 -1.21 -22.05 34.13
CA ILE A 424 -0.43 -21.41 33.07
C ILE A 424 -0.22 -19.94 33.45
N THR A 425 1.02 -19.55 33.69
CA THR A 425 1.37 -18.18 34.07
C THR A 425 1.60 -17.32 32.82
N ALA A 426 0.84 -16.23 32.69
CA ALA A 426 1.06 -15.20 31.69
C ALA A 426 2.04 -14.15 32.22
N ASN A 427 3.16 -13.96 31.51
CA ASN A 427 4.17 -12.95 31.84
C ASN A 427 4.16 -11.84 30.79
N TYR A 428 4.20 -10.59 31.25
CA TYR A 428 4.19 -9.38 30.45
C TYR A 428 5.56 -8.69 30.47
N SER A 429 5.99 -8.17 29.31
CA SER A 429 7.18 -7.33 29.18
C SER A 429 7.04 -6.33 28.03
N THR A 430 7.86 -5.28 28.02
CA THR A 430 8.05 -4.44 26.83
C THR A 430 9.46 -4.59 26.27
N SER A 431 9.61 -4.33 24.98
CA SER A 431 10.91 -4.38 24.27
C SER A 431 11.95 -3.38 24.80
N ASP A 432 11.50 -2.29 25.42
CA ASP A 432 12.34 -1.19 25.90
C ASP A 432 12.34 -1.06 27.43
N ASN A 433 11.70 -2.00 28.14
CA ASN A 433 11.46 -1.97 29.59
C ASN A 433 10.73 -0.71 30.10
N ALA A 434 10.11 0.07 29.20
CA ALA A 434 9.38 1.26 29.60
C ALA A 434 8.00 0.93 30.18
N LYS A 435 7.49 1.85 31.01
CA LYS A 435 6.10 1.86 31.44
C LYS A 435 5.19 2.23 30.27
N THR A 436 3.95 1.77 30.33
CA THR A 436 2.94 1.87 29.29
C THR A 436 1.62 2.37 29.87
N ARG A 437 0.68 2.77 29.01
CA ARG A 437 -0.68 3.20 29.43
C ARG A 437 -1.58 2.02 29.74
N GLY A 438 -1.22 0.82 29.33
CA GLY A 438 -1.96 -0.39 29.62
C GLY A 438 -1.89 -1.42 28.51
N ILE A 439 -2.71 -2.45 28.66
CA ILE A 439 -2.79 -3.60 27.78
C ILE A 439 -4.18 -4.24 27.86
N GLY A 440 -4.71 -4.73 26.75
CA GLY A 440 -5.87 -5.61 26.67
C GLY A 440 -5.49 -6.91 25.95
N VAL A 441 -5.62 -8.04 26.62
CA VAL A 441 -5.21 -9.36 26.13
C VAL A 441 -6.37 -10.34 26.22
N ARG A 442 -6.60 -11.10 25.15
CA ARG A 442 -7.50 -12.26 25.15
C ARG A 442 -6.69 -13.55 25.17
N PHE A 443 -7.11 -14.51 25.99
CA PHE A 443 -6.56 -15.87 26.03
C PHE A 443 -7.62 -16.85 25.52
N HIS A 444 -7.40 -17.39 24.34
CA HIS A 444 -8.33 -18.23 23.60
C HIS A 444 -8.08 -19.71 23.90
N TYR A 445 -9.14 -20.51 24.04
CA TYR A 445 -9.04 -21.94 24.33
C TYR A 445 -10.27 -22.71 23.82
N ASP A 446 -10.11 -24.02 23.63
CA ASP A 446 -11.15 -24.97 23.24
C ASP A 446 -11.81 -25.60 24.49
N THR A 447 -13.10 -25.35 24.72
CA THR A 447 -13.84 -25.89 25.87
C THR A 447 -14.04 -27.40 25.83
N SER A 448 -13.92 -28.04 24.65
CA SER A 448 -13.92 -29.51 24.52
C SER A 448 -12.64 -30.15 25.08
N LYS A 449 -11.57 -29.35 25.25
CA LYS A 449 -10.26 -29.78 25.77
C LYS A 449 -9.98 -29.27 27.17
N LEU A 450 -10.33 -28.02 27.46
CA LEU A 450 -9.95 -27.32 28.68
C LEU A 450 -11.16 -26.68 29.36
N MET A 451 -11.31 -26.94 30.66
CA MET A 451 -12.25 -26.21 31.51
C MET A 451 -11.50 -25.12 32.29
N PHE A 452 -11.90 -23.86 32.13
CA PHE A 452 -11.31 -22.75 32.87
C PHE A 452 -11.85 -22.70 34.31
N MET A 453 -10.94 -22.64 35.28
CA MET A 453 -11.26 -22.66 36.71
C MET A 453 -11.19 -21.28 37.38
N GLY A 454 -10.66 -20.28 36.69
CA GLY A 454 -10.48 -18.93 37.21
C GLY A 454 -9.04 -18.44 37.20
N PHE A 455 -8.87 -17.14 37.31
CA PHE A 455 -7.57 -16.51 37.43
C PHE A 455 -7.08 -16.49 38.89
N HIS A 456 -5.77 -16.56 39.08
CA HIS A 456 -5.09 -16.34 40.37
C HIS A 456 -3.95 -15.32 40.18
N SER A 457 -3.51 -14.70 41.28
CA SER A 457 -2.37 -13.77 41.30
C SER A 457 -2.40 -12.69 40.20
N VAL A 458 -3.57 -12.11 39.91
CA VAL A 458 -3.73 -11.10 38.86
C VAL A 458 -3.10 -9.79 39.31
N SER A 459 -2.13 -9.30 38.54
CA SER A 459 -1.39 -8.05 38.84
C SER A 459 -2.01 -6.81 38.19
N LEU A 460 -3.28 -6.90 37.81
CA LEU A 460 -4.09 -5.80 37.27
C LEU A 460 -5.08 -5.36 38.36
N THR A 461 -4.87 -4.19 38.96
CA THR A 461 -5.79 -3.60 39.95
C THR A 461 -6.15 -2.17 39.56
N PRO A 462 -7.40 -1.69 39.79
CA PRO A 462 -8.54 -2.39 40.40
C PRO A 462 -9.66 -2.80 39.40
N SER A 463 -9.54 -2.51 38.11
CA SER A 463 -10.65 -2.61 37.15
C SER A 463 -10.65 -3.90 36.32
N VAL A 464 -10.57 -5.06 36.96
CA VAL A 464 -10.82 -6.32 36.27
C VAL A 464 -12.34 -6.50 36.19
N ILE A 465 -12.92 -6.31 35.00
CA ILE A 465 -14.31 -6.65 34.72
C ILE A 465 -14.47 -8.18 34.88
N GLU A 466 -15.54 -8.62 35.53
CA GLU A 466 -15.78 -10.02 35.89
C GLU A 466 -15.58 -11.01 34.72
N GLN A 467 -14.98 -12.14 35.09
CA GLN A 467 -14.11 -12.98 34.28
C GLN A 467 -14.80 -14.29 33.83
N THR A 468 -15.97 -14.22 33.23
CA THR A 468 -16.55 -15.41 32.58
C THR A 468 -15.96 -15.59 31.18
N PRO A 469 -15.66 -16.83 30.76
CA PRO A 469 -15.28 -17.10 29.38
C PRO A 469 -16.31 -16.54 28.39
N LEU A 470 -15.85 -15.75 27.43
CA LEU A 470 -16.66 -15.13 26.38
C LEU A 470 -16.62 -15.96 25.11
N ASP A 471 -17.68 -15.87 24.29
CA ASP A 471 -17.75 -16.57 23.01
C ASP A 471 -16.73 -16.03 22.01
N ASP A 472 -15.99 -16.93 21.37
CA ASP A 472 -15.00 -16.60 20.33
C ASP A 472 -15.59 -16.66 18.91
N ILE A 473 -16.76 -16.03 18.71
CA ILE A 473 -17.47 -16.06 17.42
C ILE A 473 -16.73 -15.27 16.32
N GLY A 474 -15.90 -14.30 16.74
CA GLY A 474 -15.17 -13.42 15.84
C GLY A 474 -13.83 -13.98 15.35
N ASP A 475 -13.43 -15.17 15.80
CA ASP A 475 -12.13 -15.81 15.50
C ASP A 475 -10.95 -14.83 15.66
N TYR A 476 -10.87 -14.16 16.81
CA TYR A 476 -9.94 -13.03 16.99
C TYR A 476 -8.47 -13.47 17.07
N ASP A 477 -8.20 -14.77 17.23
CA ASP A 477 -6.88 -15.38 17.16
C ASP A 477 -6.64 -16.19 15.87
N ASN A 478 -7.61 -16.22 14.96
CA ASN A 478 -7.55 -16.91 13.67
C ASN A 478 -7.26 -18.42 13.82
N ASP A 479 -7.86 -19.03 14.84
CA ASP A 479 -7.88 -20.45 15.14
C ASP A 479 -9.32 -20.90 15.42
N PRO A 480 -10.06 -21.43 14.43
CA PRO A 480 -11.46 -21.79 14.59
C PRO A 480 -11.69 -22.96 15.55
N SER A 481 -10.63 -23.58 16.08
CA SER A 481 -10.75 -24.61 17.12
C SER A 481 -10.99 -24.04 18.52
N THR A 482 -10.66 -22.77 18.77
CA THR A 482 -11.00 -22.11 20.03
C THR A 482 -12.40 -21.54 19.97
N ASP A 483 -13.20 -21.81 21.00
CA ASP A 483 -14.61 -21.41 21.07
C ASP A 483 -14.88 -20.41 22.20
N LYS A 484 -13.90 -20.23 23.10
CA LYS A 484 -13.94 -19.25 24.19
C LYS A 484 -12.66 -18.46 24.31
N TYR A 485 -12.78 -17.23 24.81
CA TYR A 485 -11.64 -16.46 25.28
C TYR A 485 -11.85 -15.82 26.65
N LEU A 486 -10.73 -15.57 27.34
CA LEU A 486 -10.67 -14.87 28.62
C LEU A 486 -10.06 -13.49 28.38
N LEU A 487 -10.70 -12.42 28.88
CA LEU A 487 -10.20 -11.06 28.70
C LEU A 487 -9.51 -10.55 29.98
N LEU A 488 -8.26 -10.08 29.84
CA LEU A 488 -7.58 -9.26 30.84
C LEU A 488 -7.27 -7.90 30.24
N GLN A 489 -7.75 -6.83 30.88
CA GLN A 489 -7.47 -5.47 30.45
C GLN A 489 -7.11 -4.60 31.64
N TRP A 490 -6.18 -3.68 31.39
CA TRP A 490 -5.87 -2.59 32.29
C TRP A 490 -5.49 -1.37 31.48
N SER A 491 -5.95 -0.20 31.90
CA SER A 491 -5.56 1.08 31.32
C SER A 491 -5.43 2.17 32.37
N SER A 492 -4.55 3.12 32.12
CA SER A 492 -4.34 4.34 32.89
C SER A 492 -4.22 5.53 31.94
N PRO A 493 -4.76 6.70 32.33
CA PRO A 493 -4.52 7.94 31.60
C PRO A 493 -3.05 8.37 31.66
N LYS A 494 -2.24 7.78 32.56
CA LYS A 494 -0.81 8.02 32.71
C LYS A 494 0.00 6.83 32.17
N MET A 495 1.22 7.09 31.73
CA MET A 495 2.14 6.05 31.25
C MET A 495 2.96 5.48 32.42
N ASP A 496 2.27 4.92 33.43
CA ASP A 496 2.85 4.60 34.74
C ASP A 496 2.83 3.11 35.11
N TRP A 497 2.35 2.23 34.23
CA TRP A 497 2.25 0.78 34.47
C TRP A 497 3.22 -0.07 33.67
N PRO A 498 3.79 -1.13 34.27
CA PRO A 498 3.55 -1.61 35.63
C PRO A 498 4.22 -0.74 36.71
N GLU A 499 3.64 -0.72 37.91
CA GLU A 499 4.08 0.19 38.97
C GLU A 499 5.54 -0.07 39.40
N ASN A 500 5.95 -1.34 39.54
CA ASN A 500 7.19 -1.65 40.27
C ASN A 500 8.20 -2.61 39.60
N VAL A 501 7.86 -3.45 38.60
CA VAL A 501 8.85 -4.37 37.96
C VAL A 501 8.49 -4.73 36.50
N MET A 502 9.50 -4.71 35.62
CA MET A 502 9.50 -5.34 34.29
C MET A 502 10.56 -6.47 34.27
N ALA A 503 10.27 -7.71 33.84
CA ALA A 503 9.00 -8.30 33.43
C ALA A 503 8.01 -8.50 34.60
N LEU A 504 6.71 -8.48 34.29
CA LEU A 504 5.61 -8.60 35.26
C LEU A 504 4.89 -9.94 35.09
N LYS A 505 4.61 -10.64 36.19
CA LYS A 505 3.60 -11.71 36.18
C LYS A 505 2.21 -11.08 36.03
N LEU A 506 1.57 -11.24 34.87
CA LEU A 506 0.27 -10.64 34.58
C LEU A 506 -0.86 -11.36 35.34
N ALA A 507 -0.93 -12.69 35.19
CA ALA A 507 -1.90 -13.54 35.86
C ALA A 507 -1.50 -15.02 35.79
N ASP A 508 -2.05 -15.82 36.70
CA ASP A 508 -2.07 -17.28 36.63
C ASP A 508 -3.44 -17.74 36.11
N LEU A 509 -3.46 -18.50 35.02
CA LEU A 509 -4.67 -19.06 34.40
C LEU A 509 -4.79 -20.53 34.81
N ASN A 510 -5.86 -20.90 35.51
CA ASN A 510 -6.07 -22.27 35.94
C ASN A 510 -7.06 -23.02 35.03
N PHE A 511 -6.69 -24.22 34.60
CA PHE A 511 -7.53 -25.09 33.77
C PHE A 511 -7.58 -26.52 34.33
N ILE A 512 -8.60 -27.27 33.93
CA ILE A 512 -8.69 -28.73 34.09
C ILE A 512 -8.89 -29.35 32.69
N PRO A 513 -7.97 -30.22 32.22
CA PRO A 513 -8.16 -30.96 30.97
C PRO A 513 -9.38 -31.89 31.03
N GLN A 514 -10.24 -31.84 30.01
CA GLN A 514 -11.51 -32.56 29.92
C GLN A 514 -11.47 -33.81 29.03
N SER A 515 -10.51 -33.89 28.11
CA SER A 515 -10.36 -35.04 27.21
C SER A 515 -8.90 -35.24 26.80
N SER A 516 -8.56 -36.46 26.39
CA SER A 516 -7.24 -36.76 25.84
C SER A 516 -7.00 -36.02 24.52
N GLY A 517 -5.81 -35.44 24.36
CA GLY A 517 -5.40 -34.74 23.14
C GLY A 517 -4.61 -33.48 23.44
N GLN A 518 -4.30 -32.71 22.40
CA GLN A 518 -3.66 -31.41 22.53
C GLN A 518 -4.74 -30.34 22.75
N GLY A 519 -4.59 -29.53 23.80
CA GLY A 519 -5.33 -28.29 24.01
C GLY A 519 -4.39 -27.11 23.86
N ASN A 520 -4.76 -26.14 23.02
CA ASN A 520 -3.97 -24.92 22.81
C ASN A 520 -4.54 -23.76 23.62
N ILE A 521 -3.66 -22.85 24.04
CA ILE A 521 -4.04 -21.53 24.55
C ILE A 521 -3.38 -20.50 23.65
N ASN A 522 -4.19 -19.82 22.85
CA ASN A 522 -3.73 -18.77 21.94
C ASN A 522 -3.93 -17.39 22.58
N ILE A 523 -3.23 -16.39 22.04
CA ILE A 523 -3.28 -15.02 22.55
C ILE A 523 -3.58 -14.08 21.40
N SER A 524 -4.61 -13.26 21.56
CA SER A 524 -4.83 -12.06 20.75
C SER A 524 -4.80 -10.81 21.64
N PHE A 525 -4.55 -9.65 21.04
CA PHE A 525 -4.53 -8.38 21.75
C PHE A 525 -5.81 -7.61 21.41
N LEU A 526 -6.54 -7.19 22.44
CA LEU A 526 -7.62 -6.22 22.32
C LEU A 526 -7.06 -4.80 22.17
N GLU A 527 -6.02 -4.48 22.96
CA GLU A 527 -5.42 -3.15 22.99
C GLU A 527 -3.94 -3.23 23.39
N VAL A 528 -3.13 -2.39 22.76
CA VAL A 528 -1.73 -2.13 23.13
C VAL A 528 -1.52 -0.63 23.26
N SER A 529 -0.53 -0.23 24.04
CA SER A 529 -0.20 1.17 24.24
C SER A 529 0.27 1.83 22.95
N TYR A 530 -0.08 3.10 22.78
CA TYR A 530 0.30 3.88 21.60
C TYR A 530 1.81 3.79 21.30
N GLY A 531 2.13 3.46 20.05
CA GLY A 531 3.51 3.25 19.59
C GLY A 531 4.09 1.86 19.88
N TYR A 532 3.29 0.92 20.41
CA TYR A 532 3.66 -0.48 20.60
C TYR A 532 2.81 -1.40 19.71
N VAL A 533 3.38 -2.55 19.35
CA VAL A 533 2.64 -3.69 18.79
C VAL A 533 2.54 -4.84 19.80
N GLY A 534 1.51 -5.68 19.69
CA GLY A 534 1.34 -6.85 20.53
C GLY A 534 2.14 -8.05 20.02
N GLN A 535 2.86 -8.75 20.89
CA GLN A 535 3.56 -9.99 20.56
C GLN A 535 3.21 -11.11 21.53
N SER A 536 2.85 -12.28 21.00
CA SER A 536 2.78 -13.52 21.78
C SER A 536 3.85 -14.48 21.26
N LYS A 537 4.64 -15.07 22.17
CA LYS A 537 5.65 -16.08 21.80
C LYS A 537 5.12 -17.48 22.13
N LYS A 538 4.81 -18.28 21.10
CA LYS A 538 4.85 -19.75 21.20
C LYS A 538 6.33 -20.12 21.20
N CYS A 539 6.90 -20.57 22.32
CA CYS A 539 8.31 -20.99 22.35
C CYS A 539 8.51 -22.22 21.42
N HIS A 540 8.83 -21.98 20.15
CA HIS A 540 9.55 -22.95 19.34
C HIS A 540 11.01 -22.87 19.79
N ASN A 541 11.40 -23.69 20.76
CA ASN A 541 12.81 -23.96 20.97
C ASN A 541 13.21 -25.03 19.96
N HIS A 542 14.00 -24.63 18.95
CA HIS A 542 14.85 -25.56 18.23
C HIS A 542 15.80 -26.23 19.23
N TYR A 543 15.71 -27.56 19.34
CA TYR A 543 16.85 -28.47 19.42
C TYR A 543 16.44 -29.81 18.80
#